data_AF-A0A936BSL8-F1
#
_entry.id   AF-A0A936BSL8-F1
#
_cell.length_a   1.000
_cell.length_b   1.000
_cell.length_c   1.000
_cell.angle_alpha   90.00
_cell.angle_beta   90.00
_cell.angle_gamma   90.00
#
_symmetry.space_group_name_H-M   'P 1'
#
loop_
_entity.id
_entity.type
_entity.pdbx_description
1 polymer ?
#
loop_
_entity_poly.entity_id
_entity_poly.type
_entity_poly.pdbx_seq_one_letter_code
_entity_poly.pdbx_strand_id
1 'polypeptide(L)'
;MIRWTLRRVLFASALLSAVLLVATGFVGWQLANHEERVAEEMVVDLQGLRNHLEGDMMHDGVRADVLAALYAAQWERGTRDAVLAELAGHAAWFREVLAKNEALPLDASVKAKLAEVKPSLETYLGSAERLAALAFTNPAGARRELPAFHAAFKDLETKQEAVSDLIAGEVDRLQQDTHDAAVRARRWQVAVLAAGLVLLLLVSALVSRRLARDVAELLRAANAAGQGELASPAVIAGNGEIAEVAAALNQATTGMRTALGSDRVDWTTLGEERAEVARIRQLIENAPINIMYADRDLVLRYMNPAARKTFGALQAHLPVPVEQMVGQSMDLFHRDPAHQRGRLADPAKLPLSAPPHWPGDAGPDGVRHPRRGRGARGRHGDLGGGDREARCRAGGEGHPGAGTGSGGGTTPGGARGCGASRPGPGRPRRGGQ
;
A
#
# COMPACT_ATOMS: atom_id res chain seq x y z
N MET A 1 -24.39 -7.72 -3.26
CA MET A 1 -23.36 -6.70 -3.57
C MET A 1 -22.11 -6.97 -2.74
N ILE A 2 -20.92 -6.94 -3.33
CA ILE A 2 -19.66 -7.21 -2.62
C ILE A 2 -19.23 -5.95 -1.83
N ARG A 3 -19.12 -6.05 -0.50
CA ARG A 3 -18.50 -4.98 0.31
C ARG A 3 -17.01 -4.88 -0.03
N TRP A 4 -16.60 -3.80 -0.66
CA TRP A 4 -15.19 -3.45 -0.89
C TRP A 4 -14.62 -2.80 0.38
N THR A 5 -14.02 -3.65 1.22
CA THR A 5 -13.29 -3.22 2.42
C THR A 5 -11.84 -2.90 2.09
N LEU A 6 -11.20 -2.04 2.89
CA LEU A 6 -9.77 -1.73 2.73
C LEU A 6 -8.93 -3.01 2.77
N ARG A 7 -9.25 -3.91 3.71
CA ARG A 7 -8.62 -5.23 3.81
C ARG A 7 -8.76 -6.02 2.51
N ARG A 8 -9.95 -6.10 1.90
CA ARG A 8 -10.17 -6.83 0.64
C ARG A 8 -9.41 -6.23 -0.53
N VAL A 9 -9.31 -4.90 -0.62
CA VAL A 9 -8.53 -4.23 -1.66
C VAL A 9 -7.04 -4.59 -1.56
N LEU A 10 -6.47 -4.53 -0.34
CA LEU A 10 -5.07 -4.89 -0.11
C LEU A 10 -4.78 -6.38 -0.36
N PHE A 11 -5.66 -7.28 0.10
CA PHE A 11 -5.52 -8.71 -0.20
C PHE A 11 -5.66 -9.01 -1.70
N ALA A 12 -6.56 -8.33 -2.42
CA ALA A 12 -6.74 -8.51 -3.86
C ALA A 12 -5.52 -8.03 -4.66
N SER A 13 -4.90 -6.90 -4.28
CA SER A 13 -3.67 -6.43 -4.93
C SER A 13 -2.47 -7.31 -4.62
N ALA A 14 -2.32 -7.79 -3.38
CA ALA A 14 -1.28 -8.75 -3.02
C ALA A 14 -1.42 -10.09 -3.77
N LEU A 15 -2.65 -10.61 -3.88
CA LEU A 15 -2.95 -11.83 -4.64
C LEU A 15 -2.65 -11.64 -6.14
N LEU A 16 -3.03 -10.50 -6.72
CA LEU A 16 -2.72 -10.17 -8.12
C LEU A 16 -1.21 -10.15 -8.37
N SER A 17 -0.42 -9.52 -7.49
CA SER A 17 1.05 -9.54 -7.58
C SER A 17 1.63 -10.96 -7.48
N ALA A 18 1.11 -11.80 -6.58
CA ALA A 18 1.55 -13.18 -6.44
C ALA A 18 1.22 -14.03 -7.68
N VAL A 19 0.02 -13.88 -8.26
CA VAL A 19 -0.38 -14.55 -9.50
C VAL A 19 0.50 -14.11 -10.67
N LEU A 20 0.81 -12.81 -10.79
CA LEU A 20 1.72 -12.30 -11.82
C LEU A 20 3.13 -12.90 -11.68
N LEU A 21 3.69 -12.94 -10.47
CA LEU A 21 5.00 -13.55 -10.21
C LEU A 21 5.03 -15.04 -10.59
N VAL A 22 4.04 -15.82 -10.16
CA VAL A 22 3.94 -17.25 -10.49
C VAL A 22 3.78 -17.45 -12.01
N ALA A 23 2.94 -16.67 -12.68
CA ALA A 23 2.78 -16.74 -14.13
C ALA A 23 4.09 -16.45 -14.87
N THR A 24 4.84 -15.42 -14.45
CA THR A 24 6.13 -15.09 -15.08
C THR A 24 7.21 -16.12 -14.80
N GLY A 25 7.21 -16.75 -13.62
CA GLY A 25 8.11 -17.86 -13.29
C GLY A 25 7.80 -19.11 -14.10
N PHE A 26 6.51 -19.43 -14.28
CA PHE A 26 6.06 -20.57 -15.08
C PHE A 26 6.43 -20.45 -16.56
N VAL A 27 6.28 -19.25 -17.16
CA VAL A 27 6.73 -18.99 -18.54
C VAL A 27 8.26 -19.15 -18.66
N GLY A 28 9.03 -18.65 -17.69
CA GLY A 28 10.49 -18.83 -17.67
C GLY A 28 10.91 -20.30 -17.56
N TRP A 29 10.22 -21.08 -16.72
CA TRP A 29 10.45 -22.52 -16.57
C TRP A 29 10.09 -23.31 -17.84
N GLN A 30 8.99 -22.97 -18.52
CA GLN A 30 8.67 -23.61 -19.80
C GLN A 30 9.70 -23.33 -20.90
N LEU A 31 10.26 -22.12 -20.93
CA LEU A 31 11.32 -21.77 -21.89
C LEU A 31 12.59 -22.59 -21.62
N ALA A 32 13.06 -22.67 -20.36
CA ALA A 32 14.23 -23.46 -19.99
C ALA A 32 14.07 -24.95 -20.37
N ASN A 33 12.91 -25.55 -20.07
CA ASN A 33 12.63 -26.95 -20.44
C ASN A 33 12.51 -27.17 -21.96
N HIS A 34 12.31 -26.11 -22.75
CA HIS A 34 12.30 -26.21 -24.22
C HIS A 34 13.72 -26.16 -24.77
N GLU A 35 14.57 -25.25 -24.26
CA GLU A 35 16.00 -25.19 -24.59
C GLU A 35 16.71 -26.51 -24.26
N GLU A 36 16.41 -27.13 -23.12
CA GLU A 36 16.98 -28.43 -22.71
C GLU A 36 16.68 -29.55 -23.72
N ARG A 37 15.41 -29.71 -24.14
CA ARG A 37 15.02 -30.72 -25.13
C ARG A 37 15.68 -30.51 -26.49
N VAL A 38 15.77 -29.27 -26.97
CA VAL A 38 16.38 -29.03 -28.28
C VAL A 38 17.91 -29.15 -28.21
N ALA A 39 18.53 -28.93 -27.06
CA ALA A 39 19.94 -29.23 -26.86
C ALA A 39 20.22 -30.75 -26.97
N GLU A 40 19.31 -31.62 -26.49
CA GLU A 40 19.42 -33.07 -26.69
C GLU A 40 19.30 -33.46 -28.18
N GLU A 41 18.33 -32.91 -28.90
CA GLU A 41 18.15 -33.13 -30.35
C GLU A 41 19.40 -32.67 -31.15
N MET A 42 19.90 -31.47 -30.86
CA MET A 42 21.09 -30.93 -31.53
C MET A 42 22.35 -31.77 -31.27
N VAL A 43 22.48 -32.39 -30.09
CA VAL A 43 23.59 -33.31 -29.79
C VAL A 43 23.50 -34.60 -30.63
N VAL A 44 22.29 -35.09 -30.93
CA VAL A 44 22.09 -36.25 -31.82
C VAL A 44 22.48 -35.90 -33.25
N ASP A 45 22.01 -34.77 -33.78
CA ASP A 45 22.31 -34.38 -35.17
C ASP A 45 23.81 -34.08 -35.38
N LEU A 46 24.48 -33.47 -34.39
CA LEU A 46 25.94 -33.28 -34.42
C LEU A 46 26.72 -34.60 -34.36
N GLN A 47 26.21 -35.63 -33.67
CA GLN A 47 26.78 -36.98 -33.73
C GLN A 47 26.57 -37.60 -35.13
N GLY A 48 25.38 -37.41 -35.71
CA GLY A 48 25.06 -37.82 -37.07
C GLY A 48 26.01 -37.22 -38.10
N LEU A 49 26.21 -35.90 -38.02
CA LEU A 49 27.13 -35.15 -38.87
C LEU A 49 28.58 -35.62 -38.71
N ARG A 50 29.06 -35.82 -37.47
CA ARG A 50 30.44 -36.29 -37.22
C ARG A 50 30.69 -37.66 -37.85
N ASN A 51 29.81 -38.63 -37.58
CA ASN A 51 29.94 -39.97 -38.15
C ASN A 51 29.84 -39.95 -39.68
N HIS A 52 29.05 -39.03 -40.26
CA HIS A 52 28.94 -38.87 -41.71
C HIS A 52 30.23 -38.30 -42.33
N LEU A 53 30.84 -37.30 -41.69
CA LEU A 53 32.15 -36.76 -42.08
C LEU A 53 33.28 -37.79 -41.92
N GLU A 54 33.23 -38.64 -40.88
CA GLU A 54 34.13 -39.80 -40.76
C GLU A 54 33.95 -40.78 -41.94
N GLY A 55 32.72 -40.98 -42.43
CA GLY A 55 32.43 -41.79 -43.62
C GLY A 55 32.91 -41.14 -44.92
N ASP A 56 32.78 -39.82 -45.06
CA ASP A 56 33.32 -39.04 -46.18
C ASP A 56 34.85 -39.12 -46.24
N MET A 57 35.52 -39.07 -45.10
CA MET A 57 36.97 -39.35 -45.03
C MET A 57 37.33 -40.79 -45.46
N MET A 58 36.48 -41.79 -45.18
CA MET A 58 36.71 -43.16 -45.67
C MET A 58 36.44 -43.31 -47.17
N HIS A 59 35.54 -42.51 -47.75
CA HIS A 59 35.27 -42.52 -49.18
C HIS A 59 36.53 -42.18 -49.97
N ASP A 60 37.24 -41.12 -49.59
CA ASP A 60 38.57 -40.79 -50.13
C ASP A 60 39.66 -41.79 -49.71
N GLY A 61 39.64 -42.29 -48.47
CA GLY A 61 40.58 -43.31 -47.98
C GLY A 61 40.59 -44.58 -48.84
N VAL A 62 39.41 -45.16 -49.08
CA VAL A 62 39.24 -46.34 -49.95
C VAL A 62 39.76 -46.08 -51.38
N ARG A 63 39.62 -44.85 -51.88
CA ARG A 63 40.18 -44.47 -53.19
C ARG A 63 41.70 -44.40 -53.16
N ALA A 64 42.29 -43.86 -52.09
CA ALA A 64 43.73 -43.87 -51.88
C ALA A 64 44.28 -45.31 -51.83
N ASP A 65 43.61 -46.21 -51.11
CA ASP A 65 44.03 -47.62 -50.98
C ASP A 65 43.98 -48.37 -52.32
N VAL A 66 42.94 -48.11 -53.14
CA VAL A 66 42.83 -48.67 -54.50
C VAL A 66 43.97 -48.18 -55.40
N LEU A 67 44.35 -46.90 -55.30
CA LEU A 67 45.48 -46.35 -56.04
C LEU A 67 46.82 -46.91 -55.51
N ALA A 68 46.95 -47.09 -54.20
CA ALA A 68 48.11 -47.74 -53.58
C ALA A 68 48.23 -49.21 -54.02
N ALA A 69 47.12 -49.95 -54.15
CA ALA A 69 47.11 -51.32 -54.64
C ALA A 69 47.56 -51.41 -56.11
N LEU A 70 47.11 -50.48 -56.95
CA LEU A 70 47.57 -50.37 -58.35
C LEU A 70 49.06 -50.05 -58.45
N TYR A 71 49.58 -49.16 -57.60
CA TYR A 71 51.00 -48.82 -57.52
C TYR A 71 51.86 -49.99 -57.01
N ALA A 72 51.48 -50.59 -55.87
CA ALA A 72 52.18 -51.72 -55.26
C ALA A 72 52.20 -52.95 -56.20
N ALA A 73 51.11 -53.21 -56.93
CA ALA A 73 51.08 -54.27 -57.93
C ALA A 73 52.06 -54.06 -59.10
N GLN A 74 52.44 -52.81 -59.39
CA GLN A 74 53.40 -52.47 -60.43
C GLN A 74 54.85 -52.48 -59.92
N TRP A 75 55.11 -51.96 -58.71
CA TRP A 75 56.46 -51.67 -58.24
C TRP A 75 56.86 -52.32 -56.91
N GLU A 76 55.92 -52.62 -56.01
CA GLU A 76 56.18 -53.03 -54.62
C GLU A 76 55.36 -54.25 -54.20
N ARG A 77 55.36 -55.32 -55.00
CA ARG A 77 54.47 -56.49 -54.79
C ARG A 77 54.58 -57.17 -53.41
N GLY A 78 55.65 -56.92 -52.65
CA GLY A 78 55.83 -57.40 -51.28
C GLY A 78 54.91 -56.73 -50.25
N THR A 79 54.31 -55.57 -50.54
CA THR A 79 53.38 -54.86 -49.63
C THR A 79 51.91 -55.23 -49.84
N ARG A 80 51.61 -56.18 -50.76
CA ARG A 80 50.26 -56.59 -51.13
C ARG A 80 49.31 -56.76 -49.94
N ASP A 81 49.71 -57.57 -48.98
CA ASP A 81 48.81 -57.98 -47.89
C ASP A 81 48.55 -56.84 -46.91
N ALA A 82 49.48 -55.88 -46.78
CA ALA A 82 49.28 -54.65 -46.00
C ALA A 82 48.25 -53.73 -46.66
N VAL A 83 48.42 -53.42 -47.95
CA VAL A 83 47.51 -52.52 -48.70
C VAL A 83 46.09 -53.10 -48.79
N LEU A 84 45.96 -54.42 -48.96
CA LEU A 84 44.65 -55.08 -48.95
C LEU A 84 44.01 -55.10 -47.54
N ALA A 85 44.81 -55.13 -46.47
CA ALA A 85 44.32 -55.02 -45.11
C ALA A 85 43.88 -53.59 -44.74
N GLU A 86 44.59 -52.57 -45.20
CA GLU A 86 44.21 -51.15 -45.04
C GLU A 86 42.87 -50.88 -45.75
N LEU A 87 42.73 -51.29 -47.01
CA LEU A 87 41.47 -51.21 -47.76
C LEU A 87 40.30 -51.89 -47.03
N ALA A 88 40.52 -53.11 -46.52
CA ALA A 88 39.50 -53.83 -45.76
C ALA A 88 39.15 -53.11 -44.44
N GLY A 89 40.12 -52.45 -43.80
CA GLY A 89 39.94 -51.63 -42.62
C GLY A 89 39.07 -50.41 -42.88
N HIS A 90 39.40 -49.59 -43.87
CA HIS A 90 38.59 -48.42 -44.25
C HIS A 90 37.19 -48.83 -44.71
N ALA A 91 37.07 -49.89 -45.52
CA ALA A 91 35.77 -50.43 -45.94
C ALA A 91 34.91 -50.94 -44.78
N ALA A 92 35.51 -51.54 -43.74
CA ALA A 92 34.81 -51.95 -42.53
C ALA A 92 34.37 -50.74 -41.68
N TRP A 93 35.26 -49.76 -41.47
CA TRP A 93 34.93 -48.55 -40.71
C TRP A 93 33.83 -47.73 -41.38
N PHE A 94 33.84 -47.61 -42.71
CA PHE A 94 32.82 -46.89 -43.46
C PHE A 94 31.42 -47.53 -43.27
N ARG A 95 31.35 -48.87 -43.34
CA ARG A 95 30.11 -49.61 -43.01
C ARG A 95 29.68 -49.39 -41.55
N GLU A 96 30.63 -49.34 -40.62
CA GLU A 96 30.37 -49.12 -39.19
C GLU A 96 29.81 -47.71 -38.92
N VAL A 97 30.38 -46.64 -39.48
CA VAL A 97 29.89 -45.27 -39.26
C VAL A 97 28.54 -45.01 -39.93
N LEU A 98 28.27 -45.62 -41.09
CA LEU A 98 26.92 -45.59 -41.67
C LEU A 98 25.90 -46.29 -40.75
N ALA A 99 26.24 -47.47 -40.21
CA ALA A 99 25.37 -48.20 -39.29
C ALA A 99 25.13 -47.43 -37.96
N LYS A 100 26.15 -46.71 -37.45
CA LYS A 100 25.97 -45.79 -36.31
C LYS A 100 24.92 -44.72 -36.63
N ASN A 101 24.94 -44.14 -37.83
CA ASN A 101 23.96 -43.14 -38.25
C ASN A 101 22.55 -43.70 -38.47
N GLU A 102 22.41 -44.91 -39.02
CA GLU A 102 21.11 -45.58 -39.10
C GLU A 102 20.47 -45.81 -37.72
N ALA A 103 21.29 -46.04 -36.69
CA ALA A 103 20.87 -46.29 -35.31
C ALA A 103 20.51 -45.01 -34.51
N LEU A 104 21.03 -43.84 -34.86
CA LEU A 104 20.71 -42.57 -34.19
C LEU A 104 19.24 -42.17 -34.41
N PRO A 105 18.58 -41.47 -33.47
CA PRO A 105 17.21 -40.97 -33.64
C PRO A 105 17.13 -39.68 -34.49
N LEU A 106 17.80 -39.68 -35.65
CA LEU A 106 17.79 -38.58 -36.64
C LEU A 106 16.41 -38.40 -37.29
N ASP A 107 16.18 -37.21 -37.86
CA ASP A 107 14.95 -36.89 -38.62
C ASP A 107 14.64 -37.91 -39.74
N ALA A 108 13.34 -38.06 -40.03
CA ALA A 108 12.84 -38.99 -41.04
C ALA A 108 13.39 -38.71 -42.45
N SER A 109 13.64 -37.45 -42.82
CA SER A 109 14.22 -37.09 -44.12
C SER A 109 15.70 -37.49 -44.21
N VAL A 110 16.46 -37.26 -43.13
CA VAL A 110 17.86 -37.69 -43.00
C VAL A 110 17.96 -39.21 -43.08
N LYS A 111 17.10 -39.94 -42.34
CA LYS A 111 17.06 -41.42 -42.39
C LYS A 111 16.71 -41.96 -43.77
N ALA A 112 15.77 -41.34 -44.47
CA ALA A 112 15.44 -41.71 -45.84
C ALA A 112 16.65 -41.55 -46.78
N LYS A 113 17.41 -40.45 -46.66
CA LYS A 113 18.60 -40.22 -47.49
C LYS A 113 19.79 -41.12 -47.13
N LEU A 114 20.02 -41.42 -45.85
CA LEU A 114 21.01 -42.42 -45.43
C LEU A 114 20.71 -43.81 -46.02
N ALA A 115 19.43 -44.21 -46.09
CA ALA A 115 19.03 -45.47 -46.72
C ALA A 115 19.29 -45.49 -48.25
N GLU A 116 19.26 -44.34 -48.94
CA GLU A 116 19.64 -44.22 -50.36
C GLU A 116 21.15 -44.34 -50.60
N VAL A 117 22.00 -44.01 -49.61
CA VAL A 117 23.47 -44.11 -49.71
C VAL A 117 23.93 -45.57 -49.68
N LYS A 118 23.28 -46.42 -48.87
CA LYS A 118 23.74 -47.80 -48.57
C LYS A 118 23.99 -48.69 -49.81
N PRO A 119 23.14 -48.71 -50.87
CA PRO A 119 23.41 -49.51 -52.06
C PRO A 119 24.61 -48.99 -52.87
N SER A 120 24.82 -47.66 -52.89
CA SER A 120 25.97 -47.04 -53.55
C SER A 120 27.26 -47.30 -52.78
N LEU A 121 27.21 -47.30 -51.44
CA LEU A 121 28.33 -47.69 -50.59
C LEU A 121 28.81 -49.11 -50.91
N GLU A 122 27.92 -50.11 -50.88
CA GLU A 122 28.31 -51.48 -51.17
C GLU A 122 28.75 -51.69 -52.63
N THR A 123 28.18 -50.93 -53.57
CA THR A 123 28.63 -50.93 -54.97
C THR A 123 30.05 -50.40 -55.11
N TYR A 124 30.36 -49.29 -54.41
CA TYR A 124 31.68 -48.67 -54.38
C TYR A 124 32.72 -49.57 -53.69
N LEU A 125 32.46 -50.00 -52.45
CA LEU A 125 33.36 -50.86 -51.68
C LEU A 125 33.63 -52.18 -52.41
N GLY A 126 32.58 -52.84 -52.94
CA GLY A 126 32.75 -54.04 -53.74
C GLY A 126 33.55 -53.79 -55.03
N SER A 127 33.44 -52.60 -55.64
CA SER A 127 34.29 -52.24 -56.79
C SER A 127 35.74 -51.97 -56.39
N ALA A 128 35.98 -51.37 -55.23
CA ALA A 128 37.31 -51.14 -54.68
C ALA A 128 38.04 -52.46 -54.38
N GLU A 129 37.39 -53.35 -53.63
CA GLU A 129 37.88 -54.69 -53.27
C GLU A 129 38.22 -55.52 -54.52
N ARG A 130 37.33 -55.55 -55.53
CA ARG A 130 37.58 -56.25 -56.81
C ARG A 130 38.77 -55.64 -57.58
N LEU A 131 38.83 -54.31 -57.69
CA LEU A 131 39.86 -53.62 -58.44
C LEU A 131 41.25 -53.80 -57.80
N ALA A 132 41.35 -53.71 -56.47
CA ALA A 132 42.57 -53.95 -55.73
C ALA A 132 43.05 -55.41 -55.86
N ALA A 133 42.14 -56.40 -55.79
CA ALA A 133 42.48 -57.80 -56.02
C ALA A 133 42.95 -58.08 -57.47
N LEU A 134 42.31 -57.43 -58.46
CA LEU A 134 42.70 -57.51 -59.87
C LEU A 134 44.05 -56.84 -60.13
N ALA A 135 44.45 -55.80 -59.39
CA ALA A 135 45.72 -55.12 -59.58
C ALA A 135 46.91 -56.10 -59.53
N PHE A 136 46.96 -56.95 -58.50
CA PHE A 136 48.06 -57.90 -58.30
C PHE A 136 48.02 -59.12 -59.24
N THR A 137 46.81 -59.54 -59.66
CA THR A 137 46.56 -60.80 -60.38
C THR A 137 46.37 -60.63 -61.90
N ASN A 138 45.72 -59.55 -62.33
CA ASN A 138 45.44 -59.22 -63.72
C ASN A 138 45.42 -57.69 -63.95
N PRO A 139 46.60 -57.05 -64.09
CA PRO A 139 46.70 -55.60 -64.31
C PRO A 139 45.96 -55.09 -65.55
N ALA A 140 45.79 -55.94 -66.58
CA ALA A 140 45.04 -55.61 -67.78
C ALA A 140 43.52 -55.65 -67.58
N GLY A 141 43.03 -56.44 -66.62
CA GLY A 141 41.65 -56.43 -66.14
C GLY A 141 41.39 -55.23 -65.22
N ALA A 142 42.26 -54.99 -64.24
CA ALA A 142 42.18 -53.83 -63.34
C ALA A 142 42.03 -52.49 -64.10
N ARG A 143 42.82 -52.27 -65.15
CA ARG A 143 42.71 -51.07 -65.99
C ARG A 143 41.37 -50.92 -66.74
N ARG A 144 40.61 -52.01 -66.96
CA ARG A 144 39.27 -51.97 -67.58
C ARG A 144 38.16 -51.71 -66.56
N GLU A 145 38.35 -52.10 -65.31
CA GLU A 145 37.42 -51.86 -64.20
C GLU A 145 37.53 -50.43 -63.63
N LEU A 146 38.69 -49.76 -63.80
CA LEU A 146 38.94 -48.42 -63.27
C LEU A 146 37.86 -47.36 -63.63
N PRO A 147 37.27 -47.31 -64.85
CA PRO A 147 36.15 -46.42 -65.14
C PRO A 147 34.87 -46.73 -64.34
N ALA A 148 34.58 -48.01 -64.09
CA ALA A 148 33.44 -48.43 -63.30
C ALA A 148 33.63 -48.08 -61.82
N PHE A 149 34.85 -48.24 -61.29
CA PHE A 149 35.22 -47.77 -59.97
C PHE A 149 35.04 -46.25 -59.80
N HIS A 150 35.52 -45.44 -60.76
CA HIS A 150 35.32 -43.99 -60.72
C HIS A 150 33.84 -43.58 -60.83
N ALA A 151 33.03 -44.32 -61.59
CA ALA A 151 31.59 -44.08 -61.65
C ALA A 151 30.90 -44.38 -60.30
N ALA A 152 31.26 -45.48 -59.64
CA ALA A 152 30.76 -45.83 -58.31
C ALA A 152 31.21 -44.83 -57.23
N PHE A 153 32.47 -44.38 -57.29
CA PHE A 153 32.98 -43.28 -56.44
C PHE A 153 32.12 -42.03 -56.60
N LYS A 154 31.85 -41.59 -57.84
CA LYS A 154 31.12 -40.34 -58.10
C LYS A 154 29.64 -40.40 -57.74
N ASP A 155 28.98 -41.54 -57.97
CA ASP A 155 27.59 -41.75 -57.53
C ASP A 155 27.46 -41.71 -56.00
N LEU A 156 28.43 -42.29 -55.27
CA LEU A 156 28.47 -42.23 -53.81
C LEU A 156 28.77 -40.83 -53.29
N GLU A 157 29.77 -40.14 -53.86
CA GLU A 157 30.15 -38.75 -53.53
C GLU A 157 28.94 -37.82 -53.57
N THR A 158 28.20 -37.82 -54.69
CA THR A 158 26.99 -36.97 -54.86
C THR A 158 25.87 -37.33 -53.88
N LYS A 159 25.77 -38.58 -53.43
CA LYS A 159 24.77 -38.99 -52.41
C LYS A 159 25.21 -38.63 -51.00
N GLN A 160 26.51 -38.68 -50.70
CA GLN A 160 27.06 -38.22 -49.43
C GLN A 160 26.98 -36.70 -49.27
N GLU A 161 27.27 -35.94 -50.33
CA GLU A 161 27.08 -34.49 -50.40
C GLU A 161 25.63 -34.11 -50.05
N ALA A 162 24.64 -34.76 -50.68
CA ALA A 162 23.22 -34.54 -50.41
C ALA A 162 22.78 -34.91 -48.97
N VAL A 163 23.47 -35.84 -48.30
CA VAL A 163 23.24 -36.14 -46.88
C VAL A 163 23.90 -35.09 -45.97
N SER A 164 25.13 -34.66 -46.29
CA SER A 164 25.85 -33.61 -45.57
C SER A 164 25.04 -32.31 -45.54
N ASP A 165 24.57 -31.87 -46.70
CA ASP A 165 23.76 -30.65 -46.85
C ASP A 165 22.44 -30.74 -46.08
N LEU A 166 21.80 -31.92 -46.04
CA LEU A 166 20.55 -32.13 -45.34
C LEU A 166 20.74 -32.10 -43.81
N ILE A 167 21.77 -32.79 -43.29
CA ILE A 167 22.07 -32.78 -41.85
C ILE A 167 22.51 -31.37 -41.40
N ALA A 168 23.40 -30.72 -42.16
CA ALA A 168 23.84 -29.35 -41.85
C ALA A 168 22.66 -28.36 -41.89
N GLY A 169 21.78 -28.48 -42.89
CA GLY A 169 20.58 -27.66 -43.01
C GLY A 169 19.57 -27.87 -41.87
N GLU A 170 19.46 -29.09 -41.32
CA GLU A 170 18.59 -29.37 -40.18
C GLU A 170 19.18 -28.81 -38.87
N VAL A 171 20.49 -28.94 -38.64
CA VAL A 171 21.18 -28.28 -37.52
C VAL A 171 21.02 -26.77 -37.58
N ASP A 172 21.18 -26.16 -38.75
CA ASP A 172 20.99 -24.71 -38.94
C ASP A 172 19.54 -24.28 -38.67
N ARG A 173 18.55 -25.05 -39.13
CA ARG A 173 17.12 -24.80 -38.81
C ARG A 173 16.86 -24.88 -37.32
N LEU A 174 17.32 -25.95 -36.67
CA LEU A 174 17.11 -26.19 -35.24
C LEU A 174 17.73 -25.05 -34.40
N GLN A 175 18.92 -24.58 -34.78
CA GLN A 175 19.59 -23.44 -34.15
C GLN A 175 18.87 -22.10 -34.43
N GLN A 176 18.29 -21.91 -35.62
CA GLN A 176 17.50 -20.72 -35.94
C GLN A 176 16.16 -20.72 -35.19
N ASP A 177 15.40 -21.81 -35.24
CA ASP A 177 14.09 -21.93 -34.61
C ASP A 177 14.16 -21.80 -33.08
N THR A 178 15.20 -22.34 -32.44
CA THR A 178 15.46 -22.13 -31.01
C THR A 178 15.77 -20.68 -30.68
N HIS A 179 16.67 -20.03 -31.44
CA HIS A 179 16.99 -18.61 -31.24
C HIS A 179 15.74 -17.74 -31.37
N ASP A 180 14.95 -17.98 -32.40
CA ASP A 180 13.74 -17.24 -32.70
C ASP A 180 12.62 -17.52 -31.67
N ALA A 181 12.48 -18.77 -31.21
CA ALA A 181 11.58 -19.14 -30.12
C ALA A 181 11.97 -18.43 -28.81
N ALA A 182 13.25 -18.43 -28.45
CA ALA A 182 13.76 -17.74 -27.27
C ALA A 182 13.56 -16.22 -27.36
N VAL A 183 13.82 -15.60 -28.50
CA VAL A 183 13.56 -14.17 -28.73
C VAL A 183 12.07 -13.84 -28.63
N ARG A 184 11.18 -14.65 -29.23
CA ARG A 184 9.72 -14.49 -29.11
C ARG A 184 9.25 -14.64 -27.66
N ALA A 185 9.69 -15.69 -26.97
CA ALA A 185 9.34 -15.95 -25.57
C ALA A 185 9.82 -14.82 -24.65
N ARG A 186 11.06 -14.37 -24.79
CA ARG A 186 11.63 -13.24 -24.04
C ARG A 186 10.88 -11.93 -24.29
N ARG A 187 10.51 -11.64 -25.55
CA ARG A 187 9.67 -10.46 -25.88
C ARG A 187 8.30 -10.54 -25.19
N TRP A 188 7.64 -11.69 -25.22
CA TRP A 188 6.37 -11.89 -24.52
C TRP A 188 6.50 -11.78 -23.00
N GLN A 189 7.55 -12.37 -22.41
CA GLN A 189 7.83 -12.26 -20.97
C GLN A 189 8.02 -10.81 -20.54
N VAL A 190 8.81 -10.02 -21.28
CA VAL A 190 9.00 -8.58 -21.02
C VAL A 190 7.69 -7.81 -21.19
N ALA A 191 6.88 -8.11 -22.22
CA ALA A 191 5.59 -7.48 -22.44
C ALA A 191 4.59 -7.77 -21.29
N VAL A 192 4.51 -9.01 -20.81
CA VAL A 192 3.67 -9.41 -19.68
C VAL A 192 4.15 -8.76 -18.38
N LEU A 193 5.46 -8.69 -18.13
CA LEU A 193 6.02 -7.99 -16.97
C LEU A 193 5.71 -6.49 -17.01
N ALA A 194 5.88 -5.83 -18.17
CA ALA A 194 5.57 -4.42 -18.34
C ALA A 194 4.07 -4.14 -18.17
N ALA A 195 3.20 -4.95 -18.77
CA ALA A 195 1.75 -4.83 -18.62
C ALA A 195 1.30 -5.07 -17.17
N GLY A 196 1.87 -6.07 -16.48
CA GLY A 196 1.65 -6.35 -15.06
C GLY A 196 2.08 -5.19 -14.17
N LEU A 197 3.26 -4.61 -14.41
CA LEU A 197 3.75 -3.43 -13.69
C LEU A 197 2.83 -2.21 -13.90
N VAL A 198 2.41 -1.94 -15.14
CA VAL A 198 1.46 -0.86 -15.45
C VAL A 198 0.12 -1.10 -14.76
N LEU A 199 -0.40 -2.33 -14.76
CA LEU A 199 -1.64 -2.69 -14.06
C LEU A 199 -1.52 -2.46 -12.55
N LEU A 200 -0.42 -2.89 -11.92
CA LEU A 200 -0.17 -2.68 -10.49
C LEU A 200 -0.04 -1.19 -10.14
N LEU A 201 0.64 -0.40 -10.97
CA LEU A 201 0.74 1.06 -10.80
C LEU A 201 -0.62 1.75 -10.96
N LEU A 202 -1.44 1.33 -11.94
CA LEU A 202 -2.80 1.85 -12.14
C LEU A 202 -3.72 1.51 -10.95
N VAL A 203 -3.74 0.26 -10.50
CA VAL A 203 -4.52 -0.17 -9.33
C VAL A 203 -4.05 0.58 -8.08
N SER A 204 -2.74 0.70 -7.86
CA SER A 204 -2.16 1.47 -6.75
C SER A 204 -2.57 2.95 -6.79
N ALA A 205 -2.50 3.59 -7.96
CA ALA A 205 -2.89 4.99 -8.14
C ALA A 205 -4.40 5.21 -7.92
N LEU A 206 -5.25 4.28 -8.38
CA LEU A 206 -6.70 4.35 -8.16
C LEU A 206 -7.06 4.18 -6.68
N VAL A 207 -6.46 3.20 -6.00
CA VAL A 207 -6.67 2.95 -4.56
C VAL A 207 -6.16 4.13 -3.74
N SER A 208 -4.93 4.59 -3.98
CA SER A 208 -4.34 5.74 -3.28
C SER A 208 -5.17 7.03 -3.47
N ARG A 209 -5.64 7.32 -4.69
CA ARG A 209 -6.50 8.48 -4.96
C ARG A 209 -7.85 8.40 -4.25
N ARG A 210 -8.43 7.20 -4.13
CA ARG A 210 -9.68 6.99 -3.38
C ARG A 210 -9.45 7.20 -1.88
N LEU A 211 -8.46 6.52 -1.31
CA LEU A 211 -8.13 6.66 0.12
C LEU A 211 -7.82 8.10 0.50
N ALA A 212 -7.03 8.82 -0.30
CA ALA A 212 -6.68 10.21 -0.04
C ALA A 212 -7.92 11.13 -0.03
N ARG A 213 -8.91 10.89 -0.91
CA ARG A 213 -10.19 11.61 -0.90
C ARG A 213 -11.02 11.26 0.33
N ASP A 214 -11.22 9.98 0.60
CA ASP A 214 -12.05 9.49 1.70
C ASP A 214 -11.49 9.94 3.07
N VAL A 215 -10.17 9.97 3.25
CA VAL A 215 -9.50 10.49 4.45
C VAL A 215 -9.58 12.02 4.54
N ALA A 216 -9.43 12.74 3.43
CA ALA A 216 -9.61 14.20 3.43
C ALA A 216 -11.06 14.62 3.76
N GLU A 217 -12.04 13.80 3.38
CA GLU A 217 -13.46 13.97 3.75
C GLU A 217 -13.65 13.86 5.27
N LEU A 218 -13.13 12.79 5.89
CA LEU A 218 -13.18 12.60 7.35
C LEU A 218 -12.48 13.74 8.09
N LEU A 219 -11.28 14.13 7.65
CA LEU A 219 -10.52 15.22 8.27
C LEU A 219 -11.25 16.56 8.17
N ARG A 220 -11.94 16.84 7.05
CA ARG A 220 -12.73 18.06 6.91
C ARG A 220 -13.91 18.10 7.89
N ALA A 221 -14.69 17.02 7.98
CA ALA A 221 -15.83 16.94 8.88
C ALA A 221 -15.40 16.95 10.37
N ALA A 222 -14.32 16.26 10.71
CA ALA A 222 -13.77 16.26 12.07
C ALA A 222 -13.24 17.65 12.47
N ASN A 223 -12.54 18.34 11.56
CA ASN A 223 -12.09 19.72 11.80
C ASN A 223 -13.26 20.71 11.90
N ALA A 224 -14.29 20.56 11.06
CA ALA A 224 -15.51 21.38 11.15
C ALA A 224 -16.20 21.21 12.52
N ALA A 225 -16.39 19.97 12.97
CA ALA A 225 -16.91 19.70 14.31
C ALA A 225 -16.00 20.27 15.42
N GLY A 226 -14.67 20.14 15.29
CA GLY A 226 -13.69 20.75 16.20
C GLY A 226 -13.72 22.28 16.23
N GLN A 227 -14.15 22.93 15.13
CA GLN A 227 -14.40 24.37 15.04
C GLN A 227 -15.83 24.77 15.45
N GLY A 228 -16.66 23.80 15.84
CA GLY A 228 -18.01 24.02 16.33
C GLY A 228 -19.11 23.89 15.28
N GLU A 229 -18.78 23.60 14.02
CA GLU A 229 -19.74 23.42 12.94
C GLU A 229 -20.22 21.95 12.90
N LEU A 230 -21.34 21.69 13.58
CA LEU A 230 -21.90 20.35 13.71
C LEU A 230 -22.75 19.93 12.50
N ALA A 231 -23.17 20.86 11.65
CA ALA A 231 -24.02 20.63 10.49
C ALA A 231 -23.31 20.06 9.23
N SER A 232 -21.99 19.78 9.31
CA SER A 232 -21.15 19.38 8.17
C SER A 232 -20.81 17.87 8.20
N PRO A 233 -21.65 16.97 7.65
CA PRO A 233 -21.41 15.53 7.70
C PRO A 233 -20.29 15.08 6.73
N ALA A 234 -19.55 14.03 7.10
CA ALA A 234 -18.66 13.32 6.18
C ALA A 234 -19.48 12.43 5.23
N VAL A 235 -19.40 12.65 3.92
CA VAL A 235 -20.13 11.86 2.92
C VAL A 235 -19.16 10.98 2.13
N ILE A 236 -19.09 9.69 2.49
CA ILE A 236 -18.19 8.72 1.87
C ILE A 236 -18.99 7.67 1.10
N ALA A 237 -18.64 7.48 -0.17
CA ALA A 237 -19.34 6.57 -1.07
C ALA A 237 -18.92 5.11 -0.85
N GLY A 238 -19.87 4.27 -0.45
CA GLY A 238 -19.74 2.82 -0.39
C GLY A 238 -20.04 2.22 1.00
N ASN A 239 -19.61 0.97 1.18
CA ASN A 239 -20.09 0.10 2.26
C ASN A 239 -18.93 -0.50 3.10
N GLY A 240 -17.73 0.07 2.99
CA GLY A 240 -16.49 -0.37 3.65
C GLY A 240 -16.20 0.37 4.96
N GLU A 241 -15.07 0.04 5.60
CA GLU A 241 -14.75 0.51 6.96
C GLU A 241 -14.66 2.04 7.07
N ILE A 242 -14.17 2.73 6.05
CA ILE A 242 -14.06 4.21 6.08
C ILE A 242 -15.46 4.86 6.06
N ALA A 243 -16.44 4.27 5.38
CA ALA A 243 -17.83 4.73 5.40
C ALA A 243 -18.52 4.43 6.75
N GLU A 244 -18.11 3.35 7.44
CA GLU A 244 -18.56 3.02 8.79
C GLU A 244 -18.01 4.03 9.82
N VAL A 245 -16.74 4.43 9.68
CA VAL A 245 -16.14 5.53 10.47
C VAL A 245 -16.85 6.87 10.20
N ALA A 246 -17.17 7.19 8.94
CA ALA A 246 -17.95 8.38 8.62
C ALA A 246 -19.36 8.36 9.24
N ALA A 247 -20.04 7.21 9.19
CA ALA A 247 -21.36 7.04 9.81
C ALA A 247 -21.32 7.24 11.33
N ALA A 248 -20.32 6.68 12.02
CA ALA A 248 -20.11 6.88 13.45
C ALA A 248 -19.80 8.35 13.80
N LEU A 249 -18.97 9.03 13.00
CA LEU A 249 -18.69 10.46 13.16
C LEU A 249 -19.96 11.32 12.99
N ASN A 250 -20.75 11.04 11.94
CA ASN A 250 -22.01 11.74 11.67
C ASN A 250 -23.07 11.50 12.76
N GLN A 251 -23.09 10.31 13.36
CA GLN A 251 -23.95 10.00 14.50
C GLN A 251 -23.51 10.79 15.74
N ALA A 252 -22.20 10.89 16.01
CA ALA A 252 -21.66 11.66 17.12
C ALA A 252 -21.95 13.17 16.99
N THR A 253 -21.72 13.77 15.82
CA THR A 253 -22.04 15.20 15.58
C THR A 253 -23.54 15.49 15.66
N THR A 254 -24.38 14.58 15.17
CA THR A 254 -25.84 14.68 15.30
C THR A 254 -26.29 14.56 16.75
N GLY A 255 -25.67 13.70 17.55
CA GLY A 255 -25.90 13.60 18.99
C GLY A 255 -25.55 14.90 19.73
N MET A 256 -24.39 15.48 19.43
CA MET A 256 -23.98 16.78 20.00
C MET A 256 -24.92 17.92 19.60
N ARG A 257 -25.31 18.01 18.32
CA ARG A 257 -26.29 18.99 17.80
C ARG A 257 -27.62 18.90 18.56
N THR A 258 -28.10 17.66 18.76
CA THR A 258 -29.38 17.41 19.45
C THR A 258 -29.31 17.77 20.93
N ALA A 259 -28.19 17.46 21.60
CA ALA A 259 -27.99 17.74 23.02
C ALA A 259 -27.78 19.23 23.33
N LEU A 260 -27.23 20.00 22.38
CA LEU A 260 -26.96 21.43 22.53
C LEU A 260 -28.04 22.33 21.89
N GLY A 261 -28.95 21.75 21.10
CA GLY A 261 -30.02 22.49 20.42
C GLY A 261 -29.53 23.45 19.33
N SER A 262 -28.30 23.30 18.84
CA SER A 262 -27.66 24.21 17.88
C SER A 262 -26.79 23.47 16.86
N ASP A 263 -26.80 23.96 15.61
CA ASP A 263 -25.92 23.54 14.53
C ASP A 263 -24.49 24.09 14.63
N ARG A 264 -24.31 25.17 15.42
CA ARG A 264 -23.02 25.83 15.64
C ARG A 264 -22.78 26.06 17.13
N VAL A 265 -21.58 25.73 17.60
CA VAL A 265 -21.20 25.80 19.02
C VAL A 265 -19.89 26.56 19.17
N ASP A 266 -19.84 27.57 20.05
CA ASP A 266 -18.55 28.08 20.51
C ASP A 266 -18.09 27.22 21.69
N TRP A 267 -17.05 26.41 21.47
CA TRP A 267 -16.49 25.53 22.50
C TRP A 267 -15.88 26.29 23.68
N THR A 268 -15.43 27.53 23.47
CA THR A 268 -14.88 28.35 24.56
C THR A 268 -16.00 28.90 25.42
N THR A 269 -17.01 29.53 24.82
CA THR A 269 -18.18 30.05 25.53
C THR A 269 -18.94 28.94 26.27
N LEU A 270 -19.16 27.78 25.64
CA LEU A 270 -19.81 26.64 26.29
C LEU A 270 -19.01 26.11 27.50
N GLY A 271 -17.68 26.19 27.45
CA GLY A 271 -16.80 25.87 28.58
C GLY A 271 -16.93 26.88 29.71
N GLU A 272 -16.94 28.18 29.39
CA GLU A 272 -17.09 29.28 30.34
C GLU A 272 -18.47 29.30 31.01
N GLU A 273 -19.56 29.11 30.26
CA GLU A 273 -20.92 28.99 30.78
C GLU A 273 -21.05 27.82 31.76
N ARG A 274 -20.49 26.65 31.42
CA ARG A 274 -20.47 25.50 32.33
C ARG A 274 -19.65 25.77 33.59
N ALA A 275 -18.54 26.49 33.48
CA ALA A 275 -17.73 26.90 34.63
C ALA A 275 -18.48 27.93 35.50
N GLU A 276 -19.26 28.84 34.91
CA GLU A 276 -20.05 29.82 35.65
C GLU A 276 -21.23 29.16 36.38
N VAL A 277 -21.97 28.25 35.73
CA VAL A 277 -23.02 27.47 36.40
C VAL A 277 -22.45 26.65 37.57
N ALA A 278 -21.23 26.11 37.43
CA ALA A 278 -20.53 25.44 38.52
C ALA A 278 -20.13 26.41 39.66
N ARG A 279 -19.64 27.62 39.34
CA ARG A 279 -19.34 28.67 40.33
C ARG A 279 -20.58 29.14 41.08
N ILE A 280 -21.67 29.45 40.38
CA ILE A 280 -22.95 29.85 40.99
C ILE A 280 -23.47 28.74 41.92
N ARG A 281 -23.41 27.47 41.48
CA ARG A 281 -23.75 26.33 42.34
C ARG A 281 -22.89 26.29 43.61
N GLN A 282 -21.57 26.47 43.50
CA GLN A 282 -20.67 26.51 44.65
C GLN A 282 -20.96 27.68 45.60
N LEU A 283 -21.30 28.86 45.07
CA LEU A 283 -21.70 30.02 45.88
C LEU A 283 -22.98 29.76 46.67
N ILE A 284 -23.99 29.13 46.05
CA ILE A 284 -25.26 28.79 46.71
C ILE A 284 -25.09 27.70 47.79
N GLU A 285 -24.29 26.66 47.50
CA GLU A 285 -24.00 25.57 48.45
C GLU A 285 -23.19 26.06 49.67
N ASN A 286 -22.29 27.04 49.50
CA ASN A 286 -21.49 27.59 50.60
C ASN A 286 -22.08 28.88 51.21
N ALA A 287 -23.25 29.35 50.74
CA ALA A 287 -23.88 30.54 51.28
C ALA A 287 -24.30 30.31 52.75
N PRO A 288 -23.93 31.21 53.69
CA PRO A 288 -24.31 31.07 55.11
C PRO A 288 -25.78 31.40 55.38
N ILE A 289 -26.50 31.89 54.36
CA ILE A 289 -27.94 32.16 54.41
C ILE A 289 -28.73 30.95 53.91
N ASN A 290 -29.95 30.81 54.44
CA ASN A 290 -30.85 29.72 54.08
C ASN A 290 -31.45 29.98 52.69
N ILE A 291 -31.02 29.21 51.69
CA ILE A 291 -31.53 29.31 50.32
C ILE A 291 -32.38 28.08 50.01
N MET A 292 -33.60 28.34 49.57
CA MET A 292 -34.56 27.36 49.08
C MET A 292 -35.19 27.84 47.78
N TYR A 293 -35.52 26.91 46.89
CA TYR A 293 -36.27 27.18 45.66
C TYR A 293 -37.35 26.12 45.48
N ALA A 294 -38.58 26.58 45.24
CA ALA A 294 -39.73 25.77 44.88
C ALA A 294 -40.21 26.18 43.48
N ASP A 295 -40.79 25.23 42.75
CA ASP A 295 -41.35 25.49 41.42
C ASP A 295 -42.73 26.17 41.47
N ARG A 296 -43.37 26.31 40.30
CA ARG A 296 -44.70 26.94 40.16
C ARG A 296 -45.83 26.17 40.83
N ASP A 297 -45.65 24.87 41.06
CA ASP A 297 -46.61 24.02 41.79
C ASP A 297 -46.37 24.06 43.31
N LEU A 298 -45.45 24.94 43.74
CA LEU A 298 -44.94 25.10 45.09
C LEU A 298 -44.23 23.85 45.64
N VAL A 299 -43.70 22.99 44.78
CA VAL A 299 -42.90 21.84 45.20
C VAL A 299 -41.46 22.28 45.45
N LEU A 300 -40.94 22.05 46.66
CA LEU A 300 -39.56 22.40 47.03
C LEU A 300 -38.58 21.58 46.19
N ARG A 301 -37.83 22.22 45.29
CA ARG A 301 -36.87 21.57 44.38
C ARG A 301 -35.43 21.63 44.87
N TYR A 302 -35.09 22.63 45.69
CA TYR A 302 -33.74 22.80 46.19
C TYR A 302 -33.71 23.43 47.58
N MET A 303 -32.75 23.00 48.39
CA MET A 303 -32.46 23.54 49.72
C MET A 303 -30.95 23.39 50.00
N ASN A 304 -30.27 24.51 50.27
CA ASN A 304 -28.83 24.54 50.50
C ASN A 304 -28.42 23.99 51.90
N PRO A 305 -27.12 23.72 52.14
CA PRO A 305 -26.64 23.16 53.41
C PRO A 305 -26.96 24.03 54.64
N ALA A 306 -26.91 25.36 54.52
CA ALA A 306 -27.30 26.27 55.60
C ALA A 306 -28.77 26.08 56.00
N ALA A 307 -29.68 26.07 55.01
CA ALA A 307 -31.10 25.81 55.24
C ALA A 307 -31.32 24.42 55.86
N ARG A 308 -30.69 23.37 55.34
CA ARG A 308 -30.76 22.01 55.92
C ARG A 308 -30.34 22.00 57.38
N LYS A 309 -29.24 22.69 57.73
CA LYS A 309 -28.77 22.81 59.12
C LYS A 309 -29.77 23.55 60.02
N THR A 310 -30.36 24.65 59.54
CA THR A 310 -31.38 25.39 60.31
C THR A 310 -32.65 24.57 60.51
N PHE A 311 -33.19 23.95 59.46
CA PHE A 311 -34.37 23.11 59.57
C PHE A 311 -34.11 21.87 60.42
N GLY A 312 -32.89 21.29 60.38
CA GLY A 312 -32.49 20.18 61.26
C GLY A 312 -32.54 20.54 62.75
N ALA A 313 -32.10 21.75 63.11
CA ALA A 313 -32.25 22.28 64.47
C ALA A 313 -33.71 22.52 64.88
N LEU A 314 -34.62 22.67 63.91
CA LEU A 314 -36.06 22.88 64.11
C LEU A 314 -36.91 21.63 63.86
N GLN A 315 -36.29 20.45 63.66
CA GLN A 315 -36.96 19.23 63.20
C GLN A 315 -38.19 18.84 64.03
N ALA A 316 -38.19 19.11 65.34
CA ALA A 316 -39.32 18.84 66.24
C ALA A 316 -40.59 19.66 65.94
N HIS A 317 -40.48 20.72 65.14
CA HIS A 317 -41.58 21.61 64.74
C HIS A 317 -41.97 21.44 63.25
N LEU A 318 -41.33 20.53 62.52
CA LEU A 318 -41.60 20.29 61.11
C LEU A 318 -42.46 19.03 60.93
N PRO A 319 -43.45 19.02 60.01
CA PRO A 319 -44.33 17.87 59.82
C PRO A 319 -43.68 16.75 58.99
N VAL A 320 -42.47 16.95 58.47
CA VAL A 320 -41.69 15.95 57.73
C VAL A 320 -40.20 15.99 58.12
N PRO A 321 -39.45 14.89 57.96
CA PRO A 321 -37.99 14.88 58.10
C PRO A 321 -37.31 15.84 57.11
N VAL A 322 -36.24 16.51 57.52
CA VAL A 322 -35.52 17.50 56.69
C VAL A 322 -34.93 16.89 55.42
N GLU A 323 -34.51 15.63 55.49
CA GLU A 323 -34.01 14.83 54.39
C GLU A 323 -35.09 14.64 53.31
N GLN A 324 -36.36 14.63 53.71
CA GLN A 324 -37.54 14.40 52.87
C GLN A 324 -38.27 15.69 52.46
N MET A 325 -37.85 16.87 52.94
CA MET A 325 -38.48 18.15 52.58
C MET A 325 -38.40 18.45 51.08
N VAL A 326 -37.28 18.13 50.42
CA VAL A 326 -37.12 18.34 48.97
C VAL A 326 -37.99 17.31 48.22
N GLY A 327 -38.89 17.81 47.38
CA GLY A 327 -39.93 17.04 46.71
C GLY A 327 -41.32 17.21 47.32
N GLN A 328 -41.46 17.87 48.48
CA GLN A 328 -42.74 18.15 49.13
C GLN A 328 -43.29 19.54 48.76
N SER A 329 -44.60 19.75 48.91
CA SER A 329 -45.22 21.06 48.66
C SER A 329 -45.04 22.02 49.84
N MET A 330 -44.65 23.26 49.57
CA MET A 330 -44.48 24.34 50.57
C MET A 330 -45.74 24.63 51.39
N ASP A 331 -46.91 24.15 50.95
CA ASP A 331 -48.15 24.12 51.72
C ASP A 331 -47.96 23.51 53.13
N LEU A 332 -47.06 22.53 53.29
CA LEU A 332 -46.81 21.83 54.56
C LEU A 332 -46.34 22.75 55.70
N PHE A 333 -45.78 23.92 55.38
CA PHE A 333 -45.33 24.91 56.39
C PHE A 333 -46.44 25.89 56.80
N HIS A 334 -47.64 25.80 56.21
CA HIS A 334 -48.66 26.85 56.30
C HIS A 334 -50.01 26.32 56.79
N ARG A 335 -50.55 26.96 57.83
CA ARG A 335 -51.87 26.64 58.40
C ARG A 335 -53.04 26.85 57.42
N ASP A 336 -52.88 27.79 56.49
CA ASP A 336 -53.79 28.03 55.37
C ASP A 336 -52.99 28.05 54.05
N PRO A 337 -52.89 26.90 53.36
CA PRO A 337 -52.24 26.80 52.05
C PRO A 337 -52.94 27.63 50.96
N ALA A 338 -54.27 27.75 51.01
CA ALA A 338 -55.04 28.45 49.98
C ALA A 338 -54.74 29.95 49.98
N HIS A 339 -54.57 30.56 51.16
CA HIS A 339 -54.12 31.94 51.30
C HIS A 339 -52.74 32.16 50.67
N GLN A 340 -51.76 31.27 50.91
CA GLN A 340 -50.42 31.43 50.36
C GLN A 340 -50.39 31.21 48.84
N ARG A 341 -51.07 30.18 48.35
CA ARG A 341 -51.28 29.97 46.90
C ARG A 341 -51.90 31.21 46.24
N GLY A 342 -52.94 31.78 46.83
CA GLY A 342 -53.59 33.01 46.32
C GLY A 342 -52.69 34.26 46.34
N ARG A 343 -51.69 34.34 47.22
CA ARG A 343 -50.69 35.42 47.24
C ARG A 343 -49.56 35.22 46.25
N LEU A 344 -49.11 33.98 46.07
CA LEU A 344 -48.02 33.62 45.15
C LEU A 344 -48.48 33.52 43.68
N ALA A 345 -49.78 33.32 43.45
CA ALA A 345 -50.38 33.25 42.11
C ALA A 345 -50.44 34.61 41.38
N ASP A 346 -50.25 35.74 42.07
CA ASP A 346 -50.25 37.07 41.46
C ASP A 346 -48.82 37.66 41.39
N PRO A 347 -48.21 37.73 40.20
CA PRO A 347 -46.86 38.29 40.04
C PRO A 347 -46.72 39.73 40.51
N ALA A 348 -47.79 40.54 40.49
CA ALA A 348 -47.76 41.93 40.95
C ALA A 348 -47.65 42.04 42.48
N LYS A 349 -47.83 40.94 43.22
CA LYS A 349 -47.64 40.86 44.67
C LYS A 349 -46.24 40.36 45.08
N LEU A 350 -45.34 40.12 44.12
CA LEU A 350 -43.95 39.68 44.36
C LEU A 350 -42.96 40.85 44.18
N PRO A 351 -41.84 40.91 44.93
CA PRO A 351 -41.44 39.99 46.00
C PRO A 351 -42.19 40.23 47.31
N LEU A 352 -42.51 39.14 48.02
CA LEU A 352 -43.16 39.21 49.32
C LEU A 352 -42.16 39.50 50.45
N SER A 353 -42.06 40.76 50.86
CA SER A 353 -41.40 41.14 52.10
C SER A 353 -42.35 40.96 53.30
N ALA A 354 -42.16 39.89 54.06
CA ALA A 354 -42.73 39.75 55.40
C ALA A 354 -41.63 40.02 56.43
N PRO A 355 -41.84 40.88 57.45
CA PRO A 355 -40.93 40.93 58.59
C PRO A 355 -40.94 39.55 59.29
N PRO A 356 -39.80 39.11 59.87
CA PRO A 356 -39.75 37.85 60.60
C PRO A 356 -40.75 37.89 61.74
N HIS A 357 -41.64 36.90 61.78
CA HIS A 357 -42.59 36.68 62.86
C HIS A 357 -42.41 35.24 63.33
N TRP A 358 -42.03 35.07 64.60
CA TRP A 358 -41.93 33.74 65.19
C TRP A 358 -43.08 33.50 66.19
N PRO A 359 -43.52 32.25 66.39
CA PRO A 359 -44.56 31.94 67.37
C PRO A 359 -44.04 32.21 68.78
N GLY A 360 -44.36 33.39 69.33
CA GLY A 360 -43.88 33.83 70.65
C GLY A 360 -43.93 35.34 70.89
N ASP A 361 -43.99 36.17 69.83
CA ASP A 361 -43.95 37.65 69.95
C ASP A 361 -45.27 38.31 70.42
N ALA A 362 -46.29 37.53 70.79
CA ALA A 362 -47.56 38.03 71.31
C ALA A 362 -47.60 37.97 72.85
N GLY A 363 -47.66 39.14 73.50
CA GLY A 363 -48.02 39.23 74.91
C GLY A 363 -49.49 38.81 75.15
N PRO A 364 -49.86 38.45 76.40
CA PRO A 364 -51.12 37.77 76.71
C PRO A 364 -52.39 38.56 76.33
N ASP A 365 -52.29 39.88 76.18
CA ASP A 365 -53.46 40.77 76.03
C ASP A 365 -53.75 41.17 74.56
N GLY A 366 -53.00 40.63 73.58
CA GLY A 366 -53.28 40.82 72.15
C GLY A 366 -53.06 42.24 71.57
N VAL A 367 -52.71 43.23 72.39
CA VAL A 367 -52.51 44.63 71.97
C VAL A 367 -51.04 44.94 71.68
N ARG A 368 -50.78 45.64 70.57
CA ARG A 368 -49.42 46.07 70.17
C ARG A 368 -48.95 47.29 70.98
N HIS A 369 -47.79 47.17 71.65
CA HIS A 369 -47.02 48.33 72.10
C HIS A 369 -45.84 48.61 71.15
N PRO A 370 -45.67 49.85 70.64
CA PRO A 370 -44.50 50.19 69.85
C PRO A 370 -43.25 50.27 70.74
N ARG A 371 -42.27 49.39 70.49
CA ARG A 371 -40.95 49.46 71.15
C ARG A 371 -40.22 50.74 70.73
N ARG A 372 -39.99 51.65 71.69
CA ARG A 372 -39.08 52.80 71.52
C ARG A 372 -37.62 52.32 71.40
N GLY A 373 -37.12 52.20 70.17
CA GLY A 373 -35.68 52.03 69.89
C GLY A 373 -34.94 53.35 70.01
N ARG A 374 -33.85 53.38 70.80
CA ARG A 374 -32.97 54.55 70.94
C ARG A 374 -32.16 54.77 69.65
N GLY A 375 -31.89 56.02 69.32
CA GLY A 375 -31.16 56.36 68.09
C GLY A 375 -29.65 56.22 68.20
N ALA A 376 -29.00 56.05 67.05
CA ALA A 376 -27.60 56.40 66.81
C ALA A 376 -27.52 57.17 65.49
N ARG A 377 -27.16 58.46 65.54
CA ARG A 377 -26.94 59.29 64.34
C ARG A 377 -25.50 59.10 63.86
N GLY A 378 -25.30 58.38 62.75
CA GLY A 378 -24.08 58.49 61.93
C GLY A 378 -24.28 59.59 60.89
N ARG A 379 -23.35 60.56 60.80
CA ARG A 379 -23.45 61.66 59.84
C ARG A 379 -22.99 61.19 58.45
N HIS A 380 -23.84 61.34 57.44
CA HIS A 380 -23.36 61.48 56.07
C HIS A 380 -22.88 62.93 55.85
N GLY A 381 -21.69 63.07 55.27
CA GLY A 381 -21.25 64.34 54.68
C GLY A 381 -21.90 64.51 53.31
N ASP A 382 -22.59 65.63 53.14
CA ASP A 382 -23.06 66.16 51.86
C ASP A 382 -21.86 66.63 51.01
N LEU A 383 -22.02 66.67 49.68
CA LEU A 383 -21.57 67.77 48.81
C LEU A 383 -21.86 67.48 47.32
N GLY A 384 -22.82 68.22 46.77
CA GLY A 384 -22.67 68.86 45.45
C GLY A 384 -23.01 68.05 44.20
N GLY A 385 -24.23 68.26 43.68
CA GLY A 385 -24.58 67.94 42.28
C GLY A 385 -24.11 69.00 41.29
N GLY A 386 -24.17 68.68 40.00
CA GLY A 386 -23.86 69.60 38.90
C GLY A 386 -24.10 68.97 37.53
N ASP A 387 -25.29 69.21 36.97
CA ASP A 387 -25.64 68.78 35.60
C ASP A 387 -24.75 69.44 34.54
N ARG A 388 -24.51 68.73 33.43
CA ARG A 388 -24.80 69.21 32.06
C ARG A 388 -24.58 68.14 30.98
N GLU A 389 -25.51 68.12 30.04
CA GLU A 389 -25.43 67.37 28.79
C GLU A 389 -24.37 67.97 27.84
N ALA A 390 -23.73 67.13 27.01
CA ALA A 390 -23.42 67.47 25.62
C ALA A 390 -23.06 66.22 24.80
N ARG A 391 -23.52 66.19 23.54
CA ARG A 391 -23.14 65.20 22.52
C ARG A 391 -21.72 65.48 21.99
N CYS A 392 -21.05 64.47 21.45
CA CYS A 392 -20.11 64.65 20.34
C CYS A 392 -20.02 63.43 19.41
N ARG A 393 -19.66 63.65 18.14
CA ARG A 393 -19.66 62.65 17.06
C ARG A 393 -18.53 62.93 16.08
N ALA A 394 -17.78 61.88 15.71
CA ALA A 394 -16.92 61.73 14.51
C ALA A 394 -15.60 62.54 14.34
N GLY A 395 -14.63 61.89 13.68
CA GLY A 395 -13.36 62.44 13.14
C GLY A 395 -12.20 62.48 14.14
N GLY A 396 -10.95 62.16 13.79
CA GLY A 396 -10.37 61.65 12.52
C GLY A 396 -8.82 61.71 12.59
N GLU A 397 -8.16 60.70 12.00
CA GLU A 397 -6.74 60.55 11.59
C GLU A 397 -5.63 61.53 12.09
N GLY A 398 -4.47 60.98 12.50
CA GLY A 398 -3.23 61.75 12.70
C GLY A 398 -2.07 60.94 13.32
N HIS A 399 -0.98 60.73 12.57
CA HIS A 399 0.17 59.89 12.95
C HIS A 399 1.41 60.76 13.36
N PRO A 400 2.65 60.23 13.52
CA PRO A 400 3.31 59.87 14.78
C PRO A 400 4.48 60.78 15.22
N GLY A 401 5.12 60.51 16.38
CA GLY A 401 6.40 61.16 16.74
C GLY A 401 7.11 60.73 18.04
N ALA A 402 8.12 59.88 17.91
CA ALA A 402 9.39 59.73 18.66
C ALA A 402 9.59 60.21 20.14
N GLY A 403 10.35 59.42 20.92
CA GLY A 403 11.37 59.95 21.86
C GLY A 403 11.52 59.29 23.25
N THR A 404 12.68 58.62 23.49
CA THR A 404 13.54 58.62 24.72
C THR A 404 12.93 58.79 26.14
N GLY A 405 13.35 58.10 27.22
CA GLY A 405 14.44 57.14 27.49
C GLY A 405 14.85 57.13 29.00
N SER A 406 15.57 56.10 29.48
CA SER A 406 16.03 55.85 30.89
C SER A 406 14.93 55.56 31.95
N GLY A 407 15.07 54.76 33.02
CA GLY A 407 16.10 53.86 33.60
C GLY A 407 15.60 53.33 34.98
N GLY A 408 16.17 52.37 35.73
CA GLY A 408 17.30 51.43 35.55
C GLY A 408 17.61 50.64 36.86
N GLY A 409 18.12 49.40 36.78
CA GLY A 409 18.49 48.51 37.94
C GLY A 409 17.44 47.42 38.29
N THR A 410 17.76 46.20 38.77
CA THR A 410 19.05 45.51 39.07
C THR A 410 18.88 43.97 39.16
N THR A 411 19.65 43.21 38.35
CA THR A 411 20.41 41.92 38.62
C THR A 411 19.95 40.80 39.57
N PRO A 412 20.49 39.54 39.48
CA PRO A 412 21.16 38.84 38.36
C PRO A 412 20.89 37.31 38.19
N GLY A 413 21.40 36.73 37.08
CA GLY A 413 21.81 35.30 36.97
C GLY A 413 21.20 34.53 35.78
N GLY A 414 21.94 33.85 34.88
CA GLY A 414 23.41 33.78 34.71
C GLY A 414 23.84 32.94 33.48
N ALA A 415 25.06 33.21 33.00
CA ALA A 415 25.93 32.38 32.12
C ALA A 415 25.42 31.73 30.81
N ARG A 416 25.94 32.20 29.66
CA ARG A 416 26.67 31.41 28.63
C ARG A 416 27.40 32.37 27.67
N GLY A 417 28.61 32.00 27.22
CA GLY A 417 29.52 32.92 26.51
C GLY A 417 29.83 32.56 25.05
N CYS A 418 30.41 33.56 24.37
CA CYS A 418 31.22 33.62 23.14
C CYS A 418 31.53 32.32 22.34
N GLY A 419 31.67 32.36 21.00
CA GLY A 419 31.62 33.50 20.07
C GLY A 419 32.36 33.21 18.74
N ALA A 420 32.70 34.27 18.01
CA ALA A 420 33.54 34.34 16.79
C ALA A 420 32.92 33.92 15.43
N SER A 421 32.84 34.92 14.55
CA SER A 421 32.43 34.86 13.13
C SER A 421 33.63 34.66 12.17
N ARG A 422 33.37 34.21 10.93
CA ARG A 422 34.35 34.09 9.84
C ARG A 422 33.86 34.79 8.56
N PRO A 423 34.72 35.47 7.78
CA PRO A 423 34.34 36.12 6.52
C PRO A 423 34.81 35.35 5.25
N GLY A 424 34.02 35.48 4.17
CA GLY A 424 34.50 35.50 2.76
C GLY A 424 34.83 34.18 2.04
N PRO A 425 34.26 33.93 0.84
CA PRO A 425 34.77 32.94 -0.11
C PRO A 425 35.52 33.58 -1.29
N GLY A 426 36.79 33.21 -1.48
CA GLY A 426 37.59 33.56 -2.66
C GLY A 426 37.66 32.42 -3.69
N ARG A 427 37.74 32.75 -4.98
CA ARG A 427 38.02 31.80 -6.09
C ARG A 427 39.52 31.73 -6.41
N PRO A 428 40.04 30.55 -6.76
CA PRO A 428 40.64 30.30 -8.09
C PRO A 428 40.09 28.97 -8.69
N ARG A 429 40.01 28.66 -10.00
CA ARG A 429 40.73 28.97 -11.27
C ARG A 429 41.97 28.08 -11.57
N ARG A 430 41.92 27.38 -12.73
CA ARG A 430 42.88 26.41 -13.34
C ARG A 430 42.87 25.00 -12.70
N GLY A 431 43.13 23.90 -13.41
CA GLY A 431 43.30 23.71 -14.87
C GLY A 431 44.30 22.59 -15.22
N GLY A 432 43.96 21.73 -16.19
CA GLY A 432 44.75 20.54 -16.61
C GLY A 432 44.50 19.32 -15.71
N GLN A 433 44.49 18.08 -16.21
CA GLN A 433 44.71 17.56 -17.57
C GLN A 433 43.49 16.76 -18.05
#